data_AF-A0A849GYM0-F1
#
_entry.id   AF-A0A849GYM0-F1
#
_cell.length_a   1.000
_cell.length_b   1.000
_cell.length_c   1.000
_cell.angle_alpha   90.00
_cell.angle_beta   90.00
_cell.angle_gamma   90.00
#
_symmetry.space_group_name_H-M   'P 1'
#
loop_
_entity.id
_entity.type
_entity.pdbx_description
1 polymer ?
#
loop_
_entity_poly.entity_id
_entity_poly.type
_entity_poly.pdbx_seq_one_letter_code
_entity_poly.pdbx_strand_id
1 'polypeptide(L)'
;MLKQIKGAIRDPNAAWHMLKAQRHKLPWGDRQFVHAEEFRSDSEKGDYVTSISGILGTQRSFENFKRDAVYRRILEHVSEREGGQYLEILQSRNDGVLDTAIDTVLRLDSVGNPVKFRYPGFDTDLSPTTLRYVKVASDLF
;
A
#
# COMPACT_ATOMS: atom_id res chain seq x y z
N MET A 1 -9.90 19.02 15.40
CA MET A 1 -10.40 17.87 16.20
C MET A 1 -11.66 18.19 17.01
N LEU A 2 -11.63 19.17 17.94
CA LEU A 2 -12.80 19.55 18.78
C LEU A 2 -14.08 19.92 18.01
N LYS A 3 -13.97 20.63 16.88
CA LYS A 3 -15.12 21.04 16.05
C LYS A 3 -15.83 19.84 15.40
N GLN A 4 -15.07 18.82 15.03
CA GLN A 4 -15.60 17.60 14.39
C GLN A 4 -16.19 16.62 15.41
N ILE A 5 -15.57 16.49 16.59
CA ILE A 5 -16.15 15.73 17.71
C ILE A 5 -17.51 16.31 18.12
N LYS A 6 -17.60 17.65 18.24
CA LYS A 6 -18.89 18.33 18.49
C LYS A 6 -19.92 18.10 17.37
N GLY A 7 -19.48 17.98 16.12
CA GLY A 7 -20.34 17.67 14.98
C GLY A 7 -20.91 16.26 15.04
N ALA A 8 -20.07 15.26 15.35
CA ALA A 8 -20.52 13.88 15.46
C ALA A 8 -21.39 13.58 16.68
N ILE A 9 -21.20 14.29 17.79
CA ILE A 9 -22.13 14.21 18.93
C ILE A 9 -23.54 14.71 18.53
N ARG A 10 -23.63 15.59 17.53
CA ARG A 10 -24.88 16.25 17.13
C ARG A 10 -25.59 15.57 15.94
N ASP A 11 -24.89 14.74 15.17
CA ASP A 11 -25.42 14.02 14.01
C ASP A 11 -24.98 12.54 14.02
N PRO A 12 -25.92 11.58 14.14
CA PRO A 12 -25.66 10.14 14.11
C PRO A 12 -24.91 9.68 12.85
N ASN A 13 -25.16 10.31 11.70
CA ASN A 13 -24.46 9.97 10.46
C ASN A 13 -23.00 10.40 10.52
N ALA A 14 -22.72 11.60 11.02
CA ALA A 14 -21.34 12.06 11.25
C ALA A 14 -20.58 11.17 12.25
N ALA A 15 -21.23 10.71 13.32
CA ALA A 15 -20.64 9.72 14.25
C ALA A 15 -20.35 8.39 13.55
N TRP A 16 -21.28 7.87 12.76
CA TRP A 16 -21.09 6.64 11.99
C TRP A 16 -19.95 6.75 10.98
N HIS A 17 -19.85 7.89 10.28
CA HIS A 17 -18.74 8.18 9.39
C HIS A 17 -17.41 8.23 10.13
N MET A 18 -17.36 8.83 11.33
CA MET A 18 -16.15 8.84 12.16
C MET A 18 -15.73 7.43 12.60
N LEU A 19 -16.67 6.62 13.06
CA LEU A 19 -16.38 5.23 13.45
C LEU A 19 -15.89 4.40 12.26
N LYS A 20 -16.48 4.57 11.07
CA LYS A 20 -15.99 3.94 9.84
C LYS A 20 -14.59 4.43 9.46
N ALA A 21 -14.35 5.73 9.47
CA ALA A 21 -13.04 6.30 9.13
C ALA A 21 -11.94 5.80 10.08
N GLN A 22 -12.24 5.73 11.38
CA GLN A 22 -11.34 5.19 12.40
C GLN A 22 -11.08 3.69 12.19
N ARG A 23 -12.13 2.90 11.92
CA ARG A 23 -12.00 1.47 11.59
C ARG A 23 -11.16 1.22 10.35
N HIS A 24 -11.32 2.05 9.32
CA HIS A 24 -10.61 1.93 8.05
C HIS A 24 -9.27 2.70 8.00
N LYS A 25 -8.86 3.32 9.11
CA LYS A 25 -7.64 4.14 9.21
C LYS A 25 -7.52 5.19 8.10
N LEU A 26 -8.65 5.78 7.70
CA LEU A 26 -8.64 6.85 6.71
C LEU A 26 -8.09 8.14 7.36
N PRO A 27 -7.27 8.92 6.65
CA PRO A 27 -6.75 10.17 7.16
C PRO A 27 -7.88 11.16 7.44
N TRP A 28 -7.73 11.92 8.52
CA TRP A 28 -8.69 12.96 8.91
C TRP A 28 -8.15 14.32 8.47
N GLY A 29 -8.92 15.06 7.67
CA GLY A 29 -8.52 16.37 7.17
C GLY A 29 -9.24 16.71 5.87
N ASP A 30 -8.95 17.90 5.34
CA ASP A 30 -9.42 18.30 4.02
C ASP A 30 -8.75 17.42 2.96
N ARG A 31 -9.55 16.99 1.97
CA ARG A 31 -9.04 16.23 0.83
C ARG A 31 -8.06 17.10 0.06
N GLN A 32 -6.88 16.57 -0.19
CA GLN A 32 -5.82 17.25 -0.92
C GLN A 32 -5.63 16.59 -2.28
N PHE A 33 -5.69 17.40 -3.32
CA PHE A 33 -5.52 16.97 -4.71
C PHE A 33 -4.27 17.60 -5.28
N VAL A 34 -3.51 16.82 -6.04
CA VAL A 34 -2.33 17.28 -6.76
C VAL A 34 -2.76 17.94 -8.07
N HIS A 35 -3.81 17.41 -8.70
CA HIS A 35 -4.28 17.85 -10.02
C HIS A 35 -5.64 18.56 -9.97
N ALA A 36 -5.89 19.39 -11.00
CA ALA A 36 -7.22 19.91 -11.29
C ALA A 36 -8.19 18.76 -11.59
N GLU A 37 -9.48 18.97 -11.38
CA GLU A 37 -10.48 17.90 -11.37
C GLU A 37 -10.50 17.07 -12.66
N GLU A 38 -10.36 17.74 -13.80
CA GLU A 38 -10.30 17.15 -15.14
C GLU A 38 -9.06 16.28 -15.40
N PHE A 39 -8.01 16.40 -14.57
CA PHE A 39 -6.75 15.68 -14.71
C PHE A 39 -6.50 14.66 -13.58
N ARG A 40 -7.48 14.43 -12.70
CA ARG A 40 -7.36 13.46 -11.62
C ARG A 40 -7.56 12.04 -12.16
N SER A 41 -6.74 11.11 -11.69
CA SER A 41 -6.98 9.67 -11.90
C SER A 41 -8.08 9.15 -10.98
N ASP A 42 -8.64 7.98 -11.31
CA ASP A 42 -9.61 7.28 -10.45
C ASP A 42 -9.06 6.94 -9.05
N SER A 43 -7.73 6.87 -8.92
CA SER A 43 -7.04 6.64 -7.65
C SER A 43 -6.83 7.91 -6.83
N GLU A 44 -6.96 9.10 -7.43
CA GLU A 44 -6.76 10.40 -6.79
C GLU A 44 -8.05 10.91 -6.11
N LYS A 45 -8.44 10.24 -5.03
CA LYS A 45 -9.66 10.57 -4.25
C LYS A 45 -9.44 11.62 -3.16
N GLY A 46 -8.25 12.23 -3.11
CA GLY A 46 -7.87 13.27 -2.16
C GLY A 46 -7.30 12.77 -0.82
N ASP A 47 -7.35 11.46 -0.56
CA ASP A 47 -6.83 10.87 0.69
C ASP A 47 -5.33 10.58 0.62
N TYR A 48 -4.77 10.39 -0.58
CA TYR A 48 -3.40 9.93 -0.76
C TYR A 48 -2.38 10.94 -0.26
N VAL A 49 -2.49 12.21 -0.69
CA VAL A 49 -1.57 13.28 -0.29
C VAL A 49 -1.61 13.50 1.23
N THR A 50 -2.80 13.44 1.83
CA THR A 50 -2.97 13.54 3.28
C THR A 50 -2.30 12.36 4.00
N SER A 51 -2.45 11.13 3.50
CA SER A 51 -1.73 9.97 4.04
C SER A 51 -0.22 10.11 3.90
N ILE A 52 0.30 10.52 2.75
CA ILE A 52 1.74 10.74 2.54
C ILE A 52 2.28 11.80 3.52
N SER A 53 1.58 12.91 3.70
CA SER A 53 1.97 13.95 4.67
C SER A 53 2.06 13.39 6.09
N GLY A 54 1.10 12.55 6.50
CA GLY A 54 1.12 11.87 7.80
C GLY A 54 2.24 10.82 7.93
N ILE A 55 2.54 10.10 6.84
CA ILE A 55 3.64 9.14 6.75
C ILE A 55 4.99 9.84 6.97
N LEU A 56 5.20 10.99 6.33
CA LEU A 56 6.47 11.73 6.40
C LEU A 56 6.63 12.53 7.70
N GLY A 57 5.56 12.69 8.48
CA GLY A 57 5.59 13.51 9.70
C GLY A 57 6.42 12.92 10.85
N THR A 58 6.68 11.61 10.87
CA THR A 58 7.55 10.99 11.89
C THR A 58 8.32 9.80 11.34
N GLN A 59 9.50 9.52 11.91
CA GLN A 59 10.31 8.34 11.56
C GLN A 59 9.51 7.03 11.75
N ARG A 60 8.74 6.91 12.84
CA ARG A 60 7.91 5.72 13.10
C ARG A 60 6.86 5.51 12.01
N SER A 61 6.20 6.59 11.58
CA SER A 61 5.20 6.54 10.49
C SER A 61 5.87 6.13 9.18
N PHE A 62 7.04 6.70 8.89
CA PHE A 62 7.82 6.39 7.71
C PHE A 62 8.26 4.92 7.69
N GLU A 63 8.82 4.39 8.78
CA GLU A 63 9.23 2.98 8.88
C GLU A 63 8.08 1.98 8.65
N ASN A 64 6.83 2.43 8.76
CA ASN A 64 5.62 1.62 8.59
C ASN A 64 4.74 2.05 7.41
N PHE A 65 5.25 2.86 6.46
CA PHE A 65 4.41 3.47 5.43
C PHE A 65 3.65 2.45 4.55
N LYS A 66 4.23 1.28 4.28
CA LYS A 66 3.58 0.22 3.50
C LYS A 66 2.45 -0.50 4.26
N ARG A 67 2.25 -0.20 5.55
CA ARG A 67 1.07 -0.63 6.33
C ARG A 67 -0.08 0.39 6.28
N ASP A 68 0.15 1.61 5.80
CA ASP A 68 -0.90 2.63 5.69
C ASP A 68 -2.04 2.15 4.77
N ALA A 69 -3.28 2.35 5.20
CA ALA A 69 -4.44 1.79 4.50
C ALA A 69 -4.64 2.42 3.11
N VAL A 70 -4.35 3.72 2.97
CA VAL A 70 -4.49 4.44 1.70
C VAL A 70 -3.33 4.09 0.78
N TYR A 71 -2.10 4.07 1.30
CA TYR A 71 -0.92 3.64 0.56
C TYR A 71 -1.10 2.23 0.03
N ARG A 72 -1.58 1.30 0.86
CA ARG A 72 -1.82 -0.09 0.45
C ARG A 72 -2.84 -0.21 -0.65
N ARG A 73 -3.98 0.47 -0.50
CA ARG A 73 -5.04 0.47 -1.51
C ARG A 73 -4.55 0.90 -2.89
N ILE A 74 -3.53 1.75 -2.97
CA ILE A 74 -3.02 2.28 -4.24
C ILE A 74 -1.78 1.49 -4.71
N LEU A 75 -0.78 1.31 -3.86
CA LEU A 75 0.54 0.80 -4.24
C LEU A 75 0.85 -0.60 -3.71
N GLU A 76 0.26 -1.03 -2.58
CA GLU A 76 0.52 -2.34 -1.94
C GLU A 76 -0.77 -3.18 -1.83
N HIS A 77 -1.49 -3.29 -2.96
CA HIS A 77 -2.83 -3.89 -3.03
C HIS A 77 -2.83 -5.34 -3.49
N VAL A 78 -1.67 -5.91 -3.81
CA VAL A 78 -1.57 -7.28 -4.33
C VAL A 78 -1.85 -8.28 -3.21
N SER A 79 -2.76 -9.22 -3.47
CA SER A 79 -3.10 -10.29 -2.53
C SER A 79 -2.03 -11.40 -2.52
N GLU A 80 -1.99 -12.20 -1.45
CA GLU A 80 -1.13 -13.39 -1.35
C GLU A 80 -1.32 -14.33 -2.55
N ARG A 81 -2.57 -14.59 -2.93
CA ARG A 81 -2.90 -15.46 -4.07
C ARG A 81 -2.30 -14.92 -5.37
N GLU A 82 -2.44 -13.62 -5.64
CA GLU A 82 -1.84 -13.01 -6.83
C GLU A 82 -0.31 -13.02 -6.77
N GLY A 83 0.27 -12.79 -5.59
CA GLY A 83 1.70 -12.93 -5.36
C GLY A 83 2.21 -14.33 -5.71
N GLY A 84 1.49 -15.37 -5.29
CA GLY A 84 1.79 -16.75 -5.65
C GLY A 84 1.75 -16.99 -7.16
N GLN A 85 0.73 -16.45 -7.86
CA GLN A 85 0.64 -16.53 -9.32
C GLN A 85 1.83 -15.85 -10.02
N TYR A 86 2.28 -14.69 -9.53
CA TYR A 86 3.48 -14.03 -10.07
C TYR A 86 4.74 -14.86 -9.85
N LEU A 87 4.86 -15.47 -8.67
CA LEU A 87 6.00 -16.32 -8.34
C LEU A 87 6.04 -17.58 -9.21
N GLU A 88 4.90 -18.25 -9.42
CA GLU A 88 4.80 -19.41 -10.31
C GLU A 88 5.25 -19.06 -11.74
N ILE A 89 4.81 -17.91 -12.27
CA ILE A 89 5.25 -17.43 -13.59
C ILE A 89 6.76 -17.25 -13.63
N LEU A 90 7.33 -16.55 -12.65
CA LEU A 90 8.77 -16.30 -12.54
C LEU A 90 9.57 -17.61 -12.48
N GLN A 91 9.14 -18.56 -11.67
CA GLN A 91 9.78 -19.88 -11.57
C GLN A 91 9.66 -20.67 -12.88
N SER A 92 8.52 -20.62 -13.55
CA SER A 92 8.29 -21.36 -14.81
C SER A 92 9.14 -20.86 -15.97
N ARG A 93 9.47 -19.55 -15.98
CA ARG A 93 10.31 -18.95 -17.02
C ARG A 93 11.76 -19.38 -16.89
N ASN A 94 12.25 -19.49 -15.66
CA ASN A 94 13.63 -19.88 -15.36
C ASN A 94 14.65 -19.06 -16.19
N ASP A 95 14.39 -17.76 -16.31
CA ASP A 95 15.16 -16.79 -17.10
C ASP A 95 16.26 -16.09 -16.28
N GLY A 96 16.45 -16.48 -15.02
CA GLY A 96 17.42 -15.90 -14.08
C GLY A 96 17.00 -14.58 -13.44
N VAL A 97 15.85 -13.99 -13.83
CA VAL A 97 15.36 -12.73 -13.24
C VAL A 97 14.99 -12.93 -11.78
N LEU A 98 14.34 -14.05 -11.46
CA LEU A 98 13.97 -14.38 -10.07
C LEU A 98 15.20 -14.52 -9.17
N ASP A 99 16.23 -15.25 -9.62
CA ASP A 99 17.48 -15.44 -8.87
C ASP A 99 18.15 -14.10 -8.59
N THR A 100 18.24 -13.25 -9.61
CA THR A 100 18.78 -11.88 -9.46
C THR A 100 17.94 -11.04 -8.49
N ALA A 101 16.62 -11.19 -8.52
CA ALA A 101 15.70 -10.43 -7.67
C ALA A 101 15.82 -10.79 -6.18
N ILE A 102 16.10 -12.06 -5.85
CA ILE A 102 16.34 -12.52 -4.48
C ILE A 102 17.48 -11.74 -3.84
N ASP A 103 18.56 -11.51 -4.58
CA ASP A 103 19.73 -10.78 -4.09
C ASP A 103 19.60 -9.26 -4.16
N THR A 104 18.60 -8.73 -4.87
CA THR A 104 18.48 -7.29 -5.15
C THR A 104 17.14 -6.71 -4.67
N VAL A 105 16.12 -6.73 -5.52
CA VAL A 105 14.87 -5.98 -5.36
C VAL A 105 14.01 -6.53 -4.22
N LEU A 106 14.08 -7.84 -3.93
CA LEU A 106 13.36 -8.42 -2.80
C LEU A 106 13.86 -7.89 -1.44
N ARG A 107 15.08 -7.33 -1.37
CA ARG A 107 15.56 -6.64 -0.16
C ARG A 107 14.74 -5.40 0.20
N LEU A 108 14.01 -4.82 -0.76
CA LEU A 108 13.10 -3.68 -0.51
C LEU A 108 11.93 -4.02 0.44
N ASP A 109 11.71 -5.31 0.70
CA ASP A 109 10.73 -5.77 1.69
C ASP A 109 11.17 -5.53 3.15
N SER A 110 12.41 -5.10 3.35
CA SER A 110 12.90 -4.58 4.64
C SER A 110 12.51 -3.11 4.89
N VAL A 111 12.06 -2.39 3.86
CA VAL A 111 11.76 -0.95 3.94
C VAL A 111 10.25 -0.71 3.99
N GLY A 112 9.81 0.11 4.95
CA GLY A 112 8.42 0.55 5.07
C GLY A 112 7.44 -0.48 5.64
N ASN A 113 7.93 -1.65 6.08
CA ASN A 113 7.15 -2.73 6.68
C ASN A 113 5.96 -3.22 5.82
N PRO A 114 6.19 -3.78 4.61
CA PRO A 114 5.11 -4.33 3.81
C PRO A 114 4.38 -5.48 4.50
N VAL A 115 3.18 -5.81 4.01
CA VAL A 115 2.55 -7.10 4.30
C VAL A 115 3.29 -8.16 3.48
N LYS A 116 3.68 -9.24 4.14
CA LYS A 116 4.47 -10.33 3.56
C LYS A 116 3.83 -11.66 3.87
N PHE A 117 4.06 -12.64 3.01
CA PHE A 117 3.53 -13.99 3.14
C PHE A 117 4.64 -15.01 2.89
N ARG A 118 4.47 -16.20 3.47
CA ARG A 118 5.40 -17.31 3.26
C ARG A 118 5.02 -18.02 1.95
N TYR A 119 5.97 -18.10 1.02
CA TYR A 119 5.80 -18.89 -0.20
C TYR A 119 6.65 -20.17 -0.14
N PRO A 120 6.14 -21.32 -0.63
CA PRO A 120 6.93 -22.55 -0.70
C PRO A 120 8.23 -22.36 -1.50
N GLY A 121 9.34 -22.91 -1.00
CA GLY A 121 10.66 -22.78 -1.64
C GLY A 121 11.45 -21.53 -1.27
N PHE A 122 10.92 -20.68 -0.37
CA PHE A 122 11.61 -19.49 0.13
C PHE A 122 11.74 -19.50 1.66
N ASP A 123 12.94 -19.16 2.14
CA ASP A 123 13.23 -19.09 3.58
C ASP A 123 12.70 -17.82 4.24
N THR A 124 12.38 -16.80 3.44
CA THR A 124 11.90 -15.49 3.91
C THR A 124 10.49 -15.21 3.40
N ASP A 125 9.73 -14.44 4.18
CA ASP A 125 8.42 -13.96 3.76
C ASP A 125 8.58 -12.82 2.74
N LEU A 126 7.79 -12.88 1.66
CA LEU A 126 7.88 -11.95 0.53
C LEU A 126 6.62 -11.09 0.40
N SER A 127 6.78 -9.84 -0.03
CA SER A 127 5.68 -8.97 -0.42
C SER A 127 5.09 -9.40 -1.76
N PRO A 128 3.76 -9.64 -1.85
CA PRO A 128 3.10 -9.92 -3.13
C PRO A 128 3.29 -8.80 -4.15
N THR A 129 3.33 -7.54 -3.70
CA THR A 129 3.55 -6.38 -4.56
C THR A 129 4.93 -6.39 -5.18
N THR A 130 5.95 -6.77 -4.39
CA THR A 130 7.33 -6.84 -4.89
C THR A 130 7.47 -7.96 -5.92
N LEU A 131 6.82 -9.12 -5.69
CA LEU A 131 6.75 -10.20 -6.67
C LEU A 131 6.10 -9.74 -7.99
N ARG A 132 5.04 -8.91 -7.93
CA ARG A 132 4.47 -8.30 -9.13
C ARG A 132 5.50 -7.45 -9.89
N TYR A 133 6.28 -6.61 -9.19
CA TYR A 133 7.29 -5.79 -9.85
C TYR A 133 8.39 -6.62 -10.49
N VAL A 134 8.85 -7.69 -9.84
CA VAL A 134 9.84 -8.61 -10.41
C VAL A 134 9.28 -9.31 -11.65
N LYS A 135 8.02 -9.78 -11.59
CA LYS A 135 7.34 -10.38 -12.74
C LYS A 135 7.21 -9.41 -13.91
N VAL A 136 6.78 -8.17 -13.65
CA VAL A 136 6.67 -7.14 -14.69
C VAL A 136 8.04 -6.81 -15.28
N ALA A 137 9.09 -6.75 -14.48
CA ALA A 137 10.45 -6.60 -15.00
C ALA A 137 10.84 -7.77 -15.92
N SER A 138 10.57 -9.02 -15.52
CA SER A 138 10.75 -10.22 -16.36
C SER A 138 9.87 -10.21 -17.63
N ASP A 139 8.75 -9.47 -17.68
CA ASP A 139 7.96 -9.33 -18.92
C ASP A 139 8.60 -8.36 -19.93
N LEU A 140 9.42 -7.42 -19.48
CA LEU A 140 9.96 -6.34 -20.29
C LEU A 140 11.31 -6.65 -20.93
N PHE A 141 11.99 -7.69 -20.46
CA PHE A 141 13.32 -8.12 -20.91
C PHE A 141 13.27 -9.57 -21.38
#